data_AF-A0AA88YCE3-F1
#
_entry.id   AF-A0AA88YCE3-F1
#
_cell.length_a   1.000
_cell.length_b   1.000
_cell.length_c   1.000
_cell.angle_alpha   90.00
_cell.angle_beta   90.00
_cell.angle_gamma   90.00
#
_symmetry.space_group_name_H-M   'P 1'
#
loop_
_entity.id
_entity.type
_entity.pdbx_description
1 polymer ?
#
loop_
_entity_poly.entity_id
_entity_poly.type
_entity_poly.pdbx_seq_one_letter_code
_entity_poly.pdbx_strand_id
1 'polypeptide(L)'
;MAYYPGNRGNFPPPPFNPFTPPPEFIMQMLFSEMLQKKHEAQAALNRNQLPRALSLYSDALNIAQNNFPGHDEIPKLLSNRALGYWRCAQAYKGLNDHYSALNILVLGLAMCTKENVVEEKVTFLAEIVSTVMQVSDDPNDCLDSIDPPEEEHIQIRVLQRLASNGCWEGVSLLLIGEHRGPISNLDECFSTCPTQSISVGSLILSMSDFQLRKWGQKLIITLLRNGASYTDMEYKIGKPVVHIGIQLSLRTGTTDLLKYMLKQYLNTDARKNAVDKNRDSAFHFLVRSGKANSTLGETLFRLLLNNGCNPNLVDAASKRPIDYVRPVDQAYSILNSAQKVEDENVREKLQKLKDEGNKAHREGNNYKANEAYTKGLQLIQNNGLPPKEAAVFLSNRSAVQSACGNTKKALDDAELSVLKDPTWHKVTYAILTNMYFILFLISP
;
A
#
# COMPACT_ATOMS: atom_id res chain seq x y z
N MET A 1 29.66 12.41 -92.51
CA MET A 1 30.97 12.96 -92.14
C MET A 1 31.35 12.40 -90.79
N ALA A 2 32.53 11.80 -90.73
CA ALA A 2 33.02 10.94 -89.66
C ALA A 2 33.40 11.71 -88.38
N TYR A 3 33.22 11.08 -87.21
CA TYR A 3 34.06 11.32 -86.03
C TYR A 3 34.25 10.00 -85.26
N TYR A 4 35.51 9.64 -85.06
CA TYR A 4 36.01 8.43 -84.39
C TYR A 4 35.75 8.45 -82.87
N PRO A 5 35.72 7.28 -82.19
CA PRO A 5 35.64 7.18 -80.74
C PRO A 5 36.99 7.51 -80.08
N GLY A 6 36.98 8.48 -79.17
CA GLY A 6 38.13 8.90 -78.38
C GLY A 6 38.43 7.94 -77.23
N ASN A 7 39.62 7.34 -77.31
CA ASN A 7 40.43 6.69 -76.27
C ASN A 7 40.09 7.15 -74.83
N ARG A 8 39.51 6.27 -74.00
CA ARG A 8 39.58 6.42 -72.53
C ARG A 8 40.99 6.07 -72.10
N GLY A 9 41.83 7.11 -71.97
CA GLY A 9 43.14 6.98 -71.36
C GLY A 9 43.01 6.38 -69.96
N ASN A 10 43.70 5.26 -69.74
CA ASN A 10 44.13 4.81 -68.43
C ASN A 10 44.93 5.95 -67.79
N PHE A 11 44.30 6.74 -66.93
CA PHE A 11 45.05 7.52 -65.95
C PHE A 11 45.64 6.52 -64.95
N PRO A 12 46.97 6.51 -64.73
CA PRO A 12 47.53 5.76 -63.62
C PRO A 12 46.90 6.27 -62.31
N PRO A 13 46.65 5.39 -61.33
CA PRO A 13 46.23 5.85 -60.01
C PRO A 13 47.22 6.89 -59.49
N PRO A 14 46.76 7.91 -58.75
CA PRO A 14 47.65 8.92 -58.19
C PRO A 14 48.79 8.24 -57.42
N PRO A 15 50.01 8.79 -57.46
CA PRO A 15 51.16 8.20 -56.79
C PRO A 15 50.84 8.03 -55.30
N PHE A 16 51.03 6.81 -54.79
CA PHE A 16 50.97 6.49 -53.37
C PHE A 16 51.94 7.43 -52.66
N ASN A 17 51.43 8.31 -51.79
CA ASN A 17 52.28 9.18 -50.98
C ASN A 17 52.93 8.30 -49.88
N PRO A 18 54.25 8.05 -49.90
CA PRO A 18 54.91 7.14 -48.97
C PRO A 18 54.99 7.69 -47.53
N PHE A 19 54.52 8.93 -47.30
CA PHE A 19 54.53 9.59 -46.00
C PHE A 19 53.18 9.59 -45.28
N THR A 20 52.11 9.07 -45.89
CA THR A 20 50.85 8.85 -45.17
C THR A 20 50.93 7.50 -44.46
N PRO A 21 50.95 7.45 -43.12
CA PRO A 21 50.98 6.18 -42.40
C PRO A 21 49.77 5.33 -42.79
N PRO A 22 49.92 3.99 -42.84
CA PRO A 22 48.81 3.12 -43.19
C PRO A 22 47.65 3.33 -42.22
N PRO A 23 46.39 3.25 -42.67
CA PRO A 23 45.21 3.49 -41.82
C PRO A 23 45.20 2.68 -40.52
N GLU A 24 45.71 1.45 -40.55
CA GLU A 24 45.86 0.59 -39.37
C GLU A 24 46.81 1.17 -38.30
N PHE A 25 47.88 1.83 -38.71
CA PHE A 25 48.83 2.47 -37.80
C PHE A 25 48.23 3.72 -37.14
N ILE A 26 47.46 4.51 -37.91
CA ILE A 26 46.71 5.66 -37.38
C ILE A 26 45.71 5.19 -36.32
N MET A 27 44.99 4.10 -36.59
CA MET A 27 44.04 3.51 -35.64
C MET A 27 44.72 2.99 -34.37
N GLN A 28 45.88 2.34 -34.48
CA GLN A 28 46.65 1.90 -33.31
C GLN A 28 47.16 3.07 -32.46
N MET A 29 47.59 4.16 -33.10
CA MET A 29 48.01 5.38 -32.38
C MET A 29 46.84 6.01 -31.63
N LEU A 30 45.69 6.18 -32.29
CA LEU A 30 44.48 6.76 -31.67
C LEU A 30 43.98 5.90 -30.50
N PHE A 31 44.05 4.57 -30.63
CA PHE A 31 43.69 3.66 -29.54
C PHE A 31 44.64 3.78 -28.35
N SER A 32 45.95 3.90 -28.62
CA SER A 32 46.96 4.10 -27.58
C SER A 32 46.79 5.45 -26.87
N GLU A 33 46.49 6.51 -27.61
CA GLU A 33 46.20 7.84 -27.06
C GLU A 33 44.95 7.83 -26.17
N MET A 34 43.88 7.16 -26.61
CA MET A 34 42.65 6.97 -25.83
C MET A 34 42.96 6.29 -24.49
N LEU A 35 43.70 5.18 -24.50
CA LEU A 35 44.08 4.45 -23.29
C LEU A 35 44.99 5.27 -22.38
N GLN A 36 45.94 6.02 -22.93
CA GLN A 36 46.80 6.91 -22.16
C GLN A 36 45.95 7.97 -21.43
N LYS A 37 45.06 8.67 -22.14
CA LYS A 37 44.16 9.66 -21.55
C LYS A 37 43.28 9.05 -20.46
N LYS A 38 42.78 7.82 -20.65
CA LYS A 38 42.06 7.06 -19.61
C LYS A 38 42.90 6.85 -18.36
N HIS A 39 44.14 6.39 -18.49
CA HIS A 39 45.03 6.14 -17.36
C HIS A 39 45.38 7.44 -16.61
N GLU A 40 45.65 8.52 -17.34
CA GLU A 40 45.88 9.84 -16.76
C GLU A 40 44.64 10.39 -16.04
N ALA A 41 43.46 10.21 -16.63
CA ALA A 41 42.19 10.60 -16.02
C ALA A 41 41.95 9.83 -14.71
N GLN A 42 42.20 8.53 -14.69
CA GLN A 42 42.08 7.72 -13.48
C GLN A 42 43.08 8.16 -12.40
N ALA A 43 44.32 8.47 -12.78
CA ALA A 43 45.32 9.00 -11.85
C ALA A 43 44.90 10.36 -11.27
N ALA A 44 44.37 11.26 -12.09
CA ALA A 44 43.82 12.54 -11.66
C ALA A 44 42.62 12.35 -10.72
N LEU A 45 41.72 11.42 -11.03
CA LEU A 45 40.56 11.09 -10.21
C LEU A 45 40.95 10.54 -8.84
N ASN A 46 41.98 9.67 -8.78
CA ASN A 46 42.52 9.13 -7.53
C ASN A 46 43.23 10.20 -6.68
N ARG A 47 43.78 11.25 -7.32
CA ARG A 47 44.39 12.41 -6.66
C ARG A 47 43.40 13.53 -6.34
N ASN A 48 42.10 13.28 -6.51
CA ASN A 48 41.02 14.26 -6.33
C ASN A 48 41.16 15.53 -7.21
N GLN A 49 41.86 15.43 -8.35
CA GLN A 49 42.00 16.51 -9.34
C GLN A 49 40.82 16.46 -10.31
N LEU A 50 39.62 16.72 -9.79
CA LEU A 50 38.37 16.39 -10.48
C LEU A 50 38.15 17.11 -11.82
N PRO A 51 38.42 18.43 -11.97
CA PRO A 51 38.29 19.11 -13.26
C PRO A 51 39.21 18.53 -14.34
N ARG A 52 40.45 18.19 -13.94
CA ARG A 52 41.43 17.54 -14.83
C ARG A 52 40.98 16.15 -15.23
N ALA A 53 40.46 15.36 -14.28
CA ALA A 53 39.93 14.03 -14.57
C ALA A 53 38.76 14.08 -15.57
N LEU A 54 37.81 15.00 -15.38
CA LEU A 54 36.66 15.17 -16.27
C LEU A 54 37.05 15.59 -17.69
N SER A 55 38.00 16.51 -17.82
CA SER A 55 38.56 16.92 -19.13
C SER A 55 39.21 15.74 -19.84
N LEU A 56 40.10 15.00 -19.15
CA LEU A 56 40.80 13.85 -19.74
C LEU A 56 39.85 12.71 -20.15
N TYR A 57 38.82 12.43 -19.34
CA TYR A 57 37.80 11.45 -19.72
C TYR A 57 36.96 11.91 -20.92
N SER A 58 36.68 13.21 -21.05
CA SER A 58 35.94 13.75 -22.19
C SER A 58 36.75 13.68 -23.48
N ASP A 59 38.05 13.97 -23.42
CA ASP A 59 38.95 13.78 -24.55
C ASP A 59 39.04 12.31 -24.97
N ALA A 60 39.22 11.40 -24.00
CA ALA A 60 39.27 9.96 -24.29
C ALA A 60 37.98 9.46 -24.96
N LEU A 61 36.82 9.94 -24.51
CA LEU A 61 35.52 9.60 -25.11
C LEU A 61 35.36 10.17 -26.52
N ASN A 62 35.79 11.40 -26.78
CA ASN A 62 35.76 11.99 -28.12
C ASN A 62 36.60 11.16 -29.11
N ILE A 63 37.78 10.67 -28.68
CA ILE A 63 38.60 9.78 -29.52
C ILE A 63 37.87 8.45 -29.72
N ALA A 64 37.31 7.87 -28.65
CA ALA A 64 36.63 6.58 -28.69
C ALA A 64 35.39 6.58 -29.61
N GLN A 65 34.49 7.55 -29.45
CA GLN A 65 33.23 7.63 -30.19
C GLN A 65 33.43 7.94 -31.68
N ASN A 66 34.39 8.82 -32.01
CA ASN A 66 34.61 9.23 -33.40
C ASN A 66 35.36 8.18 -34.23
N ASN A 67 36.21 7.36 -33.60
CA ASN A 67 37.10 6.45 -34.32
C ASN A 67 36.77 4.97 -34.07
N PHE A 68 36.17 4.63 -32.92
CA PHE A 68 35.90 3.25 -32.50
C PHE A 68 34.45 3.08 -32.02
N PRO A 69 33.43 3.39 -32.84
CA PRO A 69 32.04 3.28 -32.42
C PRO A 69 31.70 1.84 -32.00
N GLY A 70 31.07 1.70 -30.82
CA GLY A 70 30.68 0.40 -30.26
C GLY A 70 31.80 -0.38 -29.55
N HIS A 71 32.97 0.22 -29.31
CA HIS A 71 34.04 -0.44 -28.59
C HIS A 71 33.72 -0.62 -27.09
N ASP A 72 34.07 -1.78 -26.52
CA ASP A 72 33.82 -2.19 -25.11
C ASP A 72 34.42 -1.27 -24.03
N GLU A 73 35.24 -0.30 -24.42
CA GLU A 73 35.87 0.66 -23.52
C GLU A 73 35.03 1.94 -23.34
N ILE A 74 34.13 2.24 -24.29
CA ILE A 74 33.24 3.40 -24.22
C ILE A 74 32.37 3.37 -22.95
N PRO A 75 31.68 2.27 -22.60
CA PRO A 75 30.88 2.22 -21.38
C PRO A 75 31.70 2.43 -20.10
N LYS A 76 32.94 1.92 -20.06
CA LYS A 76 33.84 2.06 -18.90
C LYS A 76 34.31 3.51 -18.74
N LEU A 77 34.65 4.17 -19.84
CA LEU A 77 35.04 5.58 -19.86
C LEU A 77 33.90 6.48 -19.39
N LEU A 78 32.67 6.18 -19.82
CA LEU A 78 31.49 6.88 -19.36
C LEU A 78 31.24 6.71 -17.87
N SER A 79 31.24 5.47 -17.37
CA SER A 79 31.03 5.18 -15.95
C SER A 79 32.07 5.90 -15.07
N ASN A 80 33.35 5.91 -15.49
CA ASN A 80 34.40 6.64 -14.78
C ASN A 80 34.23 8.16 -14.84
N ARG A 81 33.74 8.72 -15.96
CA ARG A 81 33.44 10.15 -16.07
C ARG A 81 32.25 10.53 -15.18
N ALA A 82 31.19 9.73 -15.19
CA ALA A 82 30.05 9.83 -14.29
C ALA A 82 30.51 9.83 -12.81
N LEU A 83 31.38 8.90 -12.43
CA LEU A 83 31.98 8.88 -11.10
C LEU A 83 32.74 10.18 -10.77
N GLY A 84 33.42 10.78 -11.77
CA GLY A 84 34.04 12.10 -11.65
C GLY A 84 33.05 13.21 -11.30
N TYR A 85 31.93 13.30 -12.04
CA TYR A 85 30.86 14.26 -11.75
C TYR A 85 30.26 14.04 -10.36
N TRP A 86 29.98 12.79 -10.01
CA TRP A 86 29.45 12.47 -8.69
C TRP A 86 30.41 12.89 -7.57
N ARG A 87 31.72 12.61 -7.69
CA ARG A 87 32.72 13.06 -6.70
C ARG A 87 32.81 14.58 -6.60
N CYS A 88 32.71 15.31 -7.72
CA CYS A 88 32.62 16.77 -7.71
C CYS A 88 31.42 17.26 -6.90
N ALA A 89 30.25 16.67 -7.15
CA ALA A 89 29.03 17.04 -6.44
C ALA A 89 29.16 16.77 -4.93
N GLN A 90 29.72 15.62 -4.54
CA GLN A 90 29.95 15.32 -3.12
C GLN A 90 30.95 16.31 -2.47
N ALA A 91 31.98 16.75 -3.22
CA ALA A 91 32.91 17.78 -2.73
C ALA A 91 32.19 19.11 -2.47
N TYR A 92 31.33 19.56 -3.39
CA TYR A 92 30.51 20.77 -3.19
C TYR A 92 29.52 20.62 -2.03
N LYS A 93 28.88 19.46 -1.87
CA LYS A 93 28.05 19.15 -0.69
C LYS A 93 28.84 19.26 0.62
N GLY A 94 30.09 18.78 0.63
CA GLY A 94 31.00 18.91 1.78
C GLY A 94 31.37 20.37 2.11
N LEU A 95 31.31 21.26 1.11
CA LEU A 95 31.49 22.71 1.28
C LEU A 95 30.17 23.44 1.60
N ASN A 96 29.07 22.73 1.78
CA ASN A 96 27.72 23.28 1.97
C ASN A 96 27.23 24.13 0.78
N ASP A 97 27.80 23.92 -0.41
CA ASP A 97 27.35 24.54 -1.66
C ASP A 97 26.46 23.57 -2.42
N HIS A 98 25.20 23.51 -2.00
CA HIS A 98 24.21 22.58 -2.56
C HIS A 98 23.80 22.94 -3.99
N TYR A 99 23.87 24.22 -4.36
CA TYR A 99 23.52 24.67 -5.71
C TYR A 99 24.57 24.24 -6.73
N SER A 100 25.86 24.47 -6.45
CA SER A 100 26.93 23.97 -7.33
C SER A 100 26.94 22.45 -7.40
N ALA A 101 26.66 21.77 -6.28
CA ALA A 101 26.49 20.32 -6.28
C ALA A 101 25.35 19.87 -7.20
N LEU A 102 24.19 20.53 -7.14
CA LEU A 102 23.03 20.24 -7.98
C LEU A 102 23.37 20.41 -9.46
N ASN A 103 23.97 21.54 -9.86
CA ASN A 103 24.35 21.81 -11.24
C ASN A 103 25.30 20.73 -11.79
N ILE A 104 26.31 20.33 -11.00
CA ILE A 104 27.24 19.26 -11.37
C ILE A 104 26.53 17.90 -11.53
N LEU A 105 25.53 17.60 -10.69
CA LEU A 105 24.74 16.37 -10.82
C LEU A 105 23.88 16.37 -12.08
N VAL A 106 23.25 17.50 -12.42
CA VAL A 106 22.45 17.65 -13.65
C VAL A 106 23.32 17.46 -14.89
N LEU A 107 24.51 18.08 -14.92
CA LEU A 107 25.49 17.86 -15.99
C LEU A 107 25.91 16.38 -16.07
N GLY A 108 26.14 15.74 -14.93
CA GLY A 108 26.45 14.30 -14.86
C GLY A 108 25.34 13.43 -15.43
N LEU A 109 24.09 13.73 -15.11
CA LEU A 109 22.91 13.02 -15.62
C LEU A 109 22.78 13.16 -17.14
N ALA A 110 22.96 14.37 -17.69
CA ALA A 110 22.90 14.62 -19.13
C ALA A 110 23.97 13.84 -19.94
N MET A 111 25.06 13.43 -19.29
CA MET A 111 26.05 12.54 -19.91
C MET A 111 25.65 11.07 -19.84
N CYS A 112 24.81 10.69 -18.88
CA CYS A 112 24.27 9.33 -18.73
C CYS A 112 23.04 9.09 -19.62
N THR A 113 22.30 10.12 -20.01
CA THR A 113 21.11 9.98 -20.89
C THR A 113 21.47 9.56 -22.31
N LYS A 114 22.67 9.95 -22.79
CA LYS A 114 23.14 9.66 -24.15
C LYS A 114 23.49 8.18 -24.40
N GLU A 115 23.77 7.39 -23.36
CA GLU A 115 24.19 5.99 -23.50
C GLU A 115 23.59 5.14 -22.36
N ASN A 116 23.14 3.92 -22.66
CA ASN A 116 22.22 3.11 -21.86
C ASN A 116 22.79 2.57 -20.53
N VAL A 117 23.19 3.45 -19.60
CA VAL A 117 23.77 3.08 -18.31
C VAL A 117 22.77 3.34 -17.17
N VAL A 118 21.94 2.33 -16.90
CA VAL A 118 20.76 2.45 -16.02
C VAL A 118 21.11 2.77 -14.56
N GLU A 119 22.13 2.14 -13.98
CA GLU A 119 22.44 2.28 -12.55
C GLU A 119 22.98 3.69 -12.21
N GLU A 120 23.82 4.23 -13.08
CA GLU A 120 24.34 5.58 -12.99
C GLU A 120 23.20 6.60 -13.10
N LYS A 121 22.28 6.43 -14.07
CA LYS A 121 21.07 7.27 -14.17
C LYS A 121 20.27 7.28 -12.86
N VAL A 122 20.00 6.09 -12.30
CA VAL A 122 19.28 5.95 -11.02
C VAL A 122 20.01 6.67 -9.89
N THR A 123 21.34 6.51 -9.83
CA THR A 123 22.18 7.13 -8.80
C THR A 123 22.15 8.65 -8.90
N PHE A 124 22.32 9.21 -10.10
CA PHE A 124 22.25 10.65 -10.32
C PHE A 124 20.87 11.21 -10.01
N LEU A 125 19.80 10.59 -10.50
CA LEU A 125 18.44 11.05 -10.22
C LEU A 125 18.13 11.04 -8.71
N ALA A 126 18.49 9.98 -8.00
CA ALA A 126 18.28 9.91 -6.55
C ALA A 126 19.09 10.98 -5.79
N GLU A 127 20.31 11.26 -6.21
CA GLU A 127 21.16 12.31 -5.63
C GLU A 127 20.65 13.72 -5.96
N ILE A 128 20.20 13.97 -7.20
CA ILE A 128 19.60 15.23 -7.63
C ILE A 128 18.39 15.52 -6.76
N VAL A 129 17.43 14.59 -6.72
CA VAL A 129 16.22 14.70 -5.91
C VAL A 129 16.61 15.01 -4.47
N SER A 130 17.47 14.20 -3.85
CA SER A 130 17.92 14.45 -2.47
C SER A 130 18.57 15.83 -2.23
N THR A 131 19.20 16.40 -3.26
CA THR A 131 19.88 17.71 -3.20
C THR A 131 18.89 18.87 -3.39
N VAL A 132 17.85 18.72 -4.21
CA VAL A 132 16.80 19.73 -4.43
C VAL A 132 16.22 20.23 -3.11
N MET A 133 16.02 19.33 -2.14
CA MET A 133 15.49 19.66 -0.82
C MET A 133 16.46 20.46 0.07
N GLN A 134 17.72 20.63 -0.34
CA GLN A 134 18.71 21.42 0.38
C GLN A 134 18.99 22.77 -0.30
N VAL A 135 18.34 23.04 -1.42
CA VAL A 135 18.50 24.26 -2.20
C VAL A 135 17.27 25.16 -1.99
N SER A 136 17.49 26.46 -1.86
CA SER A 136 16.43 27.45 -1.66
C SER A 136 15.83 27.99 -2.96
N ASP A 137 16.63 28.05 -4.03
CA ASP A 137 16.26 28.66 -5.31
C ASP A 137 17.05 28.02 -6.47
N ASP A 138 16.53 28.10 -7.69
CA ASP A 138 17.19 27.62 -8.91
C ASP A 138 17.41 28.77 -9.92
N PRO A 139 18.40 29.64 -9.70
CA PRO A 139 18.58 30.86 -10.50
C PRO A 139 18.94 30.64 -11.98
N ASN A 140 19.33 29.43 -12.39
CA ASN A 140 19.66 29.13 -13.79
C ASN A 140 18.70 28.09 -14.39
N ASP A 141 17.56 27.82 -13.75
CA ASP A 141 16.55 26.85 -14.18
C ASP A 141 17.17 25.49 -14.57
N CYS A 142 18.20 25.06 -13.83
CA CYS A 142 18.93 23.84 -14.16
C CYS A 142 18.05 22.59 -14.01
N LEU A 143 17.04 22.64 -13.15
CA LEU A 143 16.08 21.55 -12.96
C LEU A 143 15.11 21.39 -14.14
N ASP A 144 14.80 22.46 -14.85
CA ASP A 144 13.93 22.41 -16.03
C ASP A 144 14.61 21.73 -17.22
N SER A 145 15.95 21.67 -17.21
CA SER A 145 16.73 20.93 -18.21
C SER A 145 16.70 19.41 -18.03
N ILE A 146 16.11 18.91 -16.94
CA ILE A 146 16.06 17.49 -16.64
C ILE A 146 14.85 16.86 -17.34
N ASP A 147 15.13 15.95 -18.27
CA ASP A 147 14.11 15.06 -18.83
C ASP A 147 13.85 13.89 -17.85
N PRO A 148 12.65 13.77 -17.26
CA PRO A 148 12.32 12.66 -16.39
C PRO A 148 12.33 11.34 -17.19
N PRO A 149 12.82 10.23 -16.61
CA PRO A 149 12.89 8.96 -17.32
C PRO A 149 11.49 8.45 -17.66
N GLU A 150 11.25 8.11 -18.92
CA GLU A 150 10.01 7.46 -19.36
C GLU A 150 9.97 5.98 -18.98
N GLU A 151 11.13 5.35 -18.77
CA GLU A 151 11.20 3.91 -18.52
C GLU A 151 10.80 3.56 -17.07
N GLU A 152 9.69 2.84 -16.93
CA GLU A 152 9.11 2.44 -15.63
C GLU A 152 10.12 1.77 -14.68
N HIS A 153 10.98 0.89 -15.19
CA HIS A 153 11.97 0.19 -14.38
C HIS A 153 13.01 1.12 -13.74
N ILE A 154 13.33 2.25 -14.39
CA ILE A 154 14.22 3.29 -13.83
C ILE A 154 13.48 4.05 -12.73
N GLN A 155 12.23 4.45 -12.99
CA GLN A 155 11.39 5.15 -12.01
C GLN A 155 11.26 4.34 -10.71
N ILE A 156 10.94 3.05 -10.82
CA ILE A 156 10.82 2.13 -9.68
C ILE A 156 12.14 2.08 -8.88
N ARG A 157 13.28 1.94 -9.56
CA ARG A 157 14.59 1.88 -8.90
C ARG A 157 14.98 3.18 -8.22
N VAL A 158 14.65 4.34 -8.79
CA VAL A 158 14.86 5.64 -8.15
C VAL A 158 14.03 5.74 -6.87
N LEU A 159 12.74 5.39 -6.92
CA LEU A 159 11.88 5.39 -5.72
C LEU A 159 12.40 4.44 -4.64
N GLN A 160 12.83 3.22 -5.01
CA GLN A 160 13.43 2.26 -4.09
C GLN A 160 14.70 2.81 -3.42
N ARG A 161 15.59 3.42 -4.20
CA ARG A 161 16.83 4.00 -3.71
C ARG A 161 16.53 5.11 -2.70
N LEU A 162 15.65 6.05 -3.05
CA LEU A 162 15.24 7.14 -2.17
C LEU A 162 14.60 6.62 -0.88
N ALA A 163 13.68 5.65 -0.97
CA ALA A 163 13.05 5.02 0.18
C ALA A 163 14.07 4.29 1.09
N SER A 164 15.02 3.56 0.51
CA SER A 164 16.08 2.85 1.25
C SER A 164 17.02 3.79 1.99
N ASN A 165 17.23 4.99 1.46
CA ASN A 165 18.02 6.06 2.09
C ASN A 165 17.20 6.90 3.08
N GLY A 166 15.91 6.61 3.28
CA GLY A 166 15.01 7.38 4.15
C GLY A 166 14.60 8.75 3.59
N CYS A 167 14.83 9.02 2.30
CA CYS A 167 14.52 10.29 1.65
C CYS A 167 13.05 10.35 1.20
N TRP A 168 12.12 10.28 2.16
CA TRP A 168 10.68 10.24 1.87
C TRP A 168 10.13 11.54 1.29
N GLU A 169 10.73 12.69 1.58
CA GLU A 169 10.36 13.95 0.94
C GLU A 169 10.74 13.96 -0.55
N GLY A 170 11.81 13.25 -0.95
CA GLY A 170 12.13 13.03 -2.35
C GLY A 170 11.16 12.09 -3.05
N VAL A 171 10.69 11.04 -2.36
CA VAL A 171 9.59 10.20 -2.85
C VAL A 171 8.29 11.02 -2.99
N SER A 172 8.04 11.95 -2.06
CA SER A 172 6.91 12.89 -2.11
C SER A 172 6.99 13.82 -3.32
N LEU A 173 8.16 14.40 -3.60
CA LEU A 173 8.41 15.22 -4.79
C LEU A 173 7.98 14.47 -6.06
N LEU A 174 8.51 13.27 -6.27
CA LEU A 174 8.30 12.52 -7.50
C LEU A 174 6.87 12.00 -7.67
N LEU A 175 6.19 11.62 -6.58
CA LEU A 175 4.86 11.00 -6.66
C LEU A 175 3.69 11.98 -6.52
N ILE A 176 3.85 13.07 -5.76
CA ILE A 176 2.76 13.99 -5.43
C ILE A 176 3.12 15.47 -5.54
N GLY A 177 4.36 15.80 -5.93
CA GLY A 177 4.83 17.18 -6.13
C GLY A 177 4.94 18.00 -4.85
N GLU A 178 4.96 17.38 -3.67
CA GLU A 178 5.00 18.10 -2.39
C GLU A 178 6.36 18.00 -1.71
N HIS A 179 7.12 19.10 -1.70
CA HIS A 179 8.45 19.23 -1.09
C HIS A 179 8.75 20.68 -0.69
N ARG A 180 9.94 20.93 -0.13
CA ARG A 180 10.42 22.28 0.26
C ARG A 180 11.36 22.95 -0.73
N GLY A 181 11.97 22.19 -1.65
CA GLY A 181 12.87 22.73 -2.68
C GLY A 181 12.16 23.53 -3.79
N PRO A 182 12.90 24.05 -4.77
CA PRO A 182 12.35 24.73 -5.95
C PRO A 182 11.50 23.78 -6.81
N ILE A 183 10.45 24.33 -7.43
CA ILE A 183 9.55 23.63 -8.35
C ILE A 183 10.33 23.21 -9.60
N SER A 184 10.00 22.05 -10.16
CA SER A 184 10.71 21.51 -11.33
C SER A 184 9.87 20.55 -12.17
N ASN A 185 10.40 20.16 -13.34
CA ASN A 185 9.87 19.09 -14.18
C ASN A 185 9.86 17.69 -13.51
N LEU A 186 10.50 17.54 -12.34
CA LEU A 186 10.48 16.30 -11.57
C LEU A 186 9.24 16.20 -10.66
N ASP A 187 8.49 17.29 -10.49
CA ASP A 187 7.34 17.31 -9.57
C ASP A 187 6.20 16.48 -10.13
N GLU A 188 5.74 15.50 -9.35
CA GLU A 188 4.66 14.56 -9.74
C GLU A 188 4.97 13.75 -11.02
N CYS A 189 6.24 13.73 -11.48
CA CYS A 189 6.61 13.05 -12.73
C CYS A 189 6.43 11.52 -12.68
N PHE A 190 6.39 10.92 -11.48
CA PHE A 190 6.19 9.47 -11.26
C PHE A 190 4.81 9.14 -10.69
N SER A 191 3.81 10.02 -10.84
CA SER A 191 2.47 9.87 -10.22
C SER A 191 1.79 8.51 -10.42
N THR A 192 2.02 7.84 -11.55
CA THR A 192 1.45 6.52 -11.89
C THR A 192 2.41 5.34 -11.71
N CYS A 193 3.64 5.60 -11.25
CA CYS A 193 4.69 4.59 -11.12
C CYS A 193 4.28 3.49 -10.11
N PRO A 194 4.42 2.19 -10.44
CA PRO A 194 4.11 1.10 -9.52
C PRO A 194 5.00 1.08 -8.27
N THR A 195 4.40 0.82 -7.10
CA THR A 195 5.06 0.98 -5.80
C THR A 195 5.04 -0.28 -4.94
N GLN A 196 4.87 -1.46 -5.54
CA GLN A 196 4.84 -2.76 -4.83
C GLN A 196 6.12 -3.01 -4.02
N SER A 197 7.23 -2.44 -4.45
CA SER A 197 8.54 -2.58 -3.82
C SER A 197 8.83 -1.56 -2.70
N ILE A 198 7.93 -0.59 -2.49
CA ILE A 198 8.11 0.45 -1.48
C ILE A 198 7.39 0.06 -0.18
N SER A 199 8.15 0.04 0.93
CA SER A 199 7.61 -0.30 2.25
C SER A 199 6.93 0.90 2.91
N VAL A 200 5.59 0.93 2.87
CA VAL A 200 4.79 1.95 3.56
C VAL A 200 4.94 1.86 5.08
N GLY A 201 5.16 0.66 5.62
CA GLY A 201 5.44 0.47 7.05
C GLY A 201 6.70 1.21 7.50
N SER A 202 7.77 1.15 6.69
CA SER A 202 9.03 1.85 6.98
C SER A 202 8.86 3.38 6.92
N LEU A 203 8.08 3.88 5.96
CA LEU A 203 7.70 5.29 5.88
C LEU A 203 7.00 5.75 7.17
N ILE A 204 5.94 5.07 7.59
CA ILE A 204 5.14 5.45 8.77
C ILE A 204 6.00 5.49 10.05
N LEU A 205 6.96 4.57 10.20
CA LEU A 205 7.84 4.47 11.35
C LEU A 205 8.90 5.58 11.39
N SER A 206 9.35 6.05 10.23
CA SER A 206 10.41 7.06 10.13
C SER A 206 9.90 8.51 10.16
N MET A 207 8.61 8.74 9.87
CA MET A 207 8.07 10.09 9.72
C MET A 207 7.57 10.71 11.04
N SER A 208 7.83 12.01 11.18
CA SER A 208 7.27 12.83 12.26
C SER A 208 5.78 13.14 12.05
N ASP A 209 5.07 13.45 13.13
CA ASP A 209 3.66 13.86 13.07
C ASP A 209 3.44 15.10 12.19
N PHE A 210 4.41 16.01 12.15
CA PHE A 210 4.36 17.20 11.30
C PHE A 210 4.39 16.81 9.81
N GLN A 211 5.33 15.96 9.40
CA GLN A 211 5.43 15.52 8.00
C GLN A 211 4.22 14.69 7.58
N LEU A 212 3.71 13.81 8.46
CA LEU A 212 2.49 13.04 8.22
C LEU A 212 1.26 13.93 8.00
N ARG A 213 1.17 15.05 8.72
CA ARG A 213 0.12 16.06 8.52
C ARG A 213 0.30 16.86 7.24
N LYS A 214 1.53 17.27 6.91
CA LYS A 214 1.80 18.15 5.78
C LYS A 214 1.57 17.45 4.43
N TRP A 215 2.18 16.28 4.23
CA TRP A 215 2.18 15.57 2.94
C TRP A 215 2.17 14.04 3.08
N GLY A 216 2.61 13.49 4.22
CA GLY A 216 2.81 12.06 4.39
C GLY A 216 1.56 11.20 4.21
N GLN A 217 0.38 11.68 4.62
CA GLN A 217 -0.86 10.92 4.36
C GLN A 217 -1.24 10.87 2.88
N LYS A 218 -1.11 11.98 2.15
CA LYS A 218 -1.35 12.01 0.71
C LYS A 218 -0.38 11.04 0.02
N LEU A 219 0.89 11.06 0.42
CA LEU A 219 1.90 10.13 -0.07
C LEU A 219 1.53 8.66 0.22
N ILE A 220 1.12 8.33 1.45
CA ILE A 220 0.69 6.96 1.80
C ILE A 220 -0.50 6.53 0.91
N ILE A 221 -1.49 7.40 0.71
CA ILE A 221 -2.63 7.10 -0.17
C ILE A 221 -2.15 6.82 -1.60
N THR A 222 -1.23 7.64 -2.13
CA THR A 222 -0.68 7.46 -3.49
C THR A 222 0.10 6.16 -3.61
N LEU A 223 0.98 5.83 -2.64
CA LEU A 223 1.69 4.55 -2.62
C LEU A 223 0.72 3.36 -2.60
N LEU A 224 -0.30 3.39 -1.74
CA LEU A 224 -1.29 2.31 -1.70
C LEU A 224 -2.11 2.21 -2.98
N ARG A 225 -2.44 3.34 -3.61
CA ARG A 225 -3.12 3.39 -4.91
C ARG A 225 -2.27 2.79 -6.03
N ASN A 226 -0.96 3.00 -5.98
CA ASN A 226 0.00 2.50 -6.94
C ASN A 226 0.48 1.07 -6.63
N GLY A 227 -0.19 0.36 -5.71
CA GLY A 227 0.02 -1.07 -5.47
C GLY A 227 0.96 -1.41 -4.32
N ALA A 228 1.37 -0.45 -3.47
CA ALA A 228 2.14 -0.77 -2.27
C ALA A 228 1.39 -1.74 -1.33
N SER A 229 2.14 -2.62 -0.66
CA SER A 229 1.53 -3.73 0.10
C SER A 229 0.97 -3.29 1.45
N TYR A 230 -0.30 -3.60 1.69
CA TYR A 230 -0.94 -3.50 3.01
C TYR A 230 -0.37 -4.52 4.01
N THR A 231 0.06 -5.70 3.56
CA THR A 231 0.58 -6.74 4.46
C THR A 231 1.98 -6.39 4.99
N ASP A 232 2.80 -5.70 4.19
CA ASP A 232 4.07 -5.14 4.67
C ASP A 232 3.84 -4.15 5.81
N MET A 233 2.81 -3.31 5.68
CA MET A 233 2.42 -2.35 6.70
C MET A 233 2.07 -3.05 8.02
N GLU A 234 1.26 -4.11 7.97
CA GLU A 234 0.88 -4.90 9.15
C GLU A 234 2.08 -5.58 9.79
N TYR A 235 2.97 -6.17 8.98
CA TYR A 235 4.17 -6.86 9.45
C TYR A 235 5.14 -5.91 10.17
N LYS A 236 5.45 -4.75 9.56
CA LYS A 236 6.41 -3.78 10.11
C LYS A 236 5.90 -3.08 11.36
N ILE A 237 4.62 -2.71 11.38
CA ILE A 237 4.04 -1.99 12.52
C ILE A 237 3.55 -2.96 13.61
N GLY A 238 3.27 -4.21 13.25
CA GLY A 238 2.82 -5.25 14.17
C GLY A 238 1.37 -5.06 14.63
N LYS A 239 0.54 -4.40 13.81
CA LYS A 239 -0.88 -4.13 14.07
C LYS A 239 -1.70 -4.33 12.79
N PRO A 240 -3.00 -4.67 12.88
CA PRO A 240 -3.87 -4.72 11.71
C PRO A 240 -4.02 -3.35 11.03
N VAL A 241 -4.26 -3.32 9.72
CA VAL A 241 -4.42 -2.07 8.95
C VAL A 241 -5.48 -1.14 9.55
N VAL A 242 -6.59 -1.67 10.07
CA VAL A 242 -7.65 -0.84 10.67
C VAL A 242 -7.15 -0.07 11.89
N HIS A 243 -6.33 -0.68 12.75
CA HIS A 243 -5.71 -0.01 13.90
C HIS A 243 -4.68 1.02 13.45
N ILE A 244 -3.92 0.72 12.40
CA ILE A 244 -2.92 1.65 11.83
C ILE A 244 -3.60 2.90 11.27
N GLY A 245 -4.69 2.73 10.52
CA GLY A 245 -5.48 3.83 9.99
C GLY A 245 -6.08 4.71 11.10
N ILE A 246 -6.59 4.12 12.19
CA ILE A 246 -7.07 4.85 13.37
C ILE A 246 -5.92 5.59 14.04
N GLN A 247 -4.79 4.93 14.29
CA GLN A 247 -3.62 5.52 14.93
C GLN A 247 -3.10 6.74 14.14
N LEU A 248 -2.98 6.61 12.81
CA LEU A 248 -2.58 7.71 11.94
C LEU A 248 -3.59 8.85 11.99
N SER A 249 -4.89 8.55 11.91
CA SER A 249 -5.94 9.57 12.00
C SER A 249 -5.86 10.34 13.32
N LEU A 250 -5.61 9.66 14.44
CA LEU A 250 -5.46 10.29 15.76
C LEU A 250 -4.18 11.13 15.93
N ARG A 251 -3.11 10.83 15.17
CA ARG A 251 -1.85 11.59 15.15
C ARG A 251 -1.98 12.84 14.26
N THR A 252 -2.65 12.71 13.12
CA THR A 252 -2.69 13.75 12.10
C THR A 252 -3.92 14.64 12.17
N GLY A 253 -5.02 14.15 12.76
CA GLY A 253 -6.29 14.88 12.84
C GLY A 253 -7.19 14.72 11.62
N THR A 254 -6.77 13.97 10.60
CA THR A 254 -7.52 13.77 9.35
C THR A 254 -7.95 12.31 9.21
N THR A 255 -9.01 12.05 8.46
CA THR A 255 -9.60 10.69 8.33
C THR A 255 -9.48 10.10 6.93
N ASP A 256 -8.87 10.82 5.99
CA ASP A 256 -8.93 10.48 4.56
C ASP A 256 -8.17 9.22 4.22
N LEU A 257 -7.03 8.98 4.88
CA LEU A 257 -6.31 7.72 4.73
C LEU A 257 -7.14 6.53 5.23
N LEU A 258 -7.80 6.66 6.39
CA LEU A 258 -8.64 5.59 6.93
C LEU A 258 -9.87 5.35 6.04
N LYS A 259 -10.52 6.39 5.51
CA LYS A 259 -11.60 6.26 4.51
C LYS A 259 -11.13 5.49 3.29
N TYR A 260 -9.94 5.81 2.78
CA TYR A 260 -9.35 5.13 1.63
C TYR A 260 -9.10 3.64 1.93
N MET A 261 -8.49 3.32 3.08
CA MET A 261 -8.25 1.95 3.52
C MET A 261 -9.55 1.15 3.70
N LEU A 262 -10.59 1.76 4.28
CA LEU A 262 -11.91 1.16 4.47
C LEU A 262 -12.57 0.78 3.14
N LYS A 263 -12.43 1.64 2.12
CA LYS A 263 -12.99 1.41 0.80
C LYS A 263 -12.24 0.36 -0.01
N GLN A 264 -10.91 0.38 0.02
CA GLN A 264 -10.08 -0.41 -0.90
C GLN A 264 -9.64 -1.76 -0.33
N TYR A 265 -9.25 -1.81 0.95
CA TYR A 265 -8.60 -2.99 1.53
C TYR A 265 -9.44 -3.68 2.60
N LEU A 266 -10.06 -2.91 3.49
CA LEU A 266 -10.90 -3.42 4.58
C LEU A 266 -12.34 -3.67 4.07
N ASN A 267 -12.48 -4.35 2.94
CA ASN A 267 -13.78 -4.64 2.32
C ASN A 267 -14.46 -5.91 2.87
N THR A 268 -13.69 -6.81 3.50
CA THR A 268 -14.20 -8.03 4.16
C THR A 268 -14.35 -7.84 5.66
N ASP A 269 -15.34 -8.51 6.27
CA ASP A 269 -15.55 -8.48 7.73
C ASP A 269 -14.33 -8.96 8.53
N ALA A 270 -13.62 -9.97 8.03
CA ALA A 270 -12.41 -10.48 8.70
C ALA A 270 -11.33 -9.40 8.87
N ARG A 271 -11.16 -8.51 7.89
CA ARG A 271 -10.18 -7.41 7.93
C ARG A 271 -10.68 -6.22 8.75
N LYS A 272 -11.96 -5.86 8.61
CA LYS A 272 -12.58 -4.78 9.40
C LYS A 272 -12.56 -5.09 10.91
N ASN A 273 -12.80 -6.36 11.22
CA ASN A 273 -12.91 -6.88 12.57
C ASN A 273 -11.63 -7.60 13.02
N ALA A 274 -10.51 -7.34 12.33
CA ALA A 274 -9.21 -7.83 12.77
C ALA A 274 -8.91 -7.30 14.18
N VAL A 275 -8.26 -8.12 14.99
CA VAL A 275 -7.90 -7.79 16.36
C VAL A 275 -6.39 -7.74 16.49
N ASP A 276 -5.89 -6.91 17.41
CA ASP A 276 -4.46 -6.83 17.68
C ASP A 276 -3.98 -7.97 18.61
N LYS A 277 -2.73 -7.89 19.07
CA LYS A 277 -2.13 -8.88 19.99
C LYS A 277 -2.88 -9.02 21.33
N ASN A 278 -3.59 -7.98 21.77
CA ASN A 278 -4.40 -7.98 22.99
C ASN A 278 -5.85 -8.44 22.73
N ARG A 279 -6.13 -8.88 21.50
CA ARG A 279 -7.48 -9.12 20.97
C ARG A 279 -8.34 -7.86 20.94
N ASP A 280 -7.74 -6.66 20.92
CA ASP A 280 -8.49 -5.42 20.81
C ASP A 280 -9.00 -5.24 19.38
N SER A 281 -10.31 -5.05 19.24
CA SER A 281 -10.91 -4.58 18.00
C SER A 281 -10.59 -3.10 17.73
N ALA A 282 -10.92 -2.61 16.52
CA ALA A 282 -10.81 -1.21 16.15
C ALA A 282 -11.46 -0.25 17.18
N PHE A 283 -12.63 -0.62 17.71
CA PHE A 283 -13.33 0.17 18.71
C PHE A 283 -12.64 0.14 20.08
N HIS A 284 -12.11 -1.01 20.52
CA HIS A 284 -11.31 -1.07 21.74
C HIS A 284 -10.08 -0.17 21.65
N PHE A 285 -9.37 -0.21 20.52
CA PHE A 285 -8.21 0.63 20.28
C PHE A 285 -8.55 2.13 20.35
N LEU A 286 -9.68 2.52 19.75
CA LEU A 286 -10.15 3.91 19.80
C LEU A 286 -10.54 4.33 21.23
N VAL A 287 -11.23 3.48 21.99
CA VAL A 287 -11.58 3.75 23.39
C VAL A 287 -10.33 3.92 24.25
N ARG A 288 -9.38 2.99 24.15
CA ARG A 288 -8.13 2.98 24.93
C ARG A 288 -7.16 4.11 24.53
N SER A 289 -7.33 4.71 23.35
CA SER A 289 -6.52 5.85 22.92
C SER A 289 -6.70 7.11 23.79
N GLY A 290 -7.74 7.15 24.64
CA GLY A 290 -8.10 8.32 25.44
C GLY A 290 -8.73 9.46 24.65
N LYS A 291 -8.76 9.37 23.31
CA LYS A 291 -9.35 10.38 22.41
C LYS A 291 -10.78 10.05 21.98
N ALA A 292 -11.41 9.05 22.57
CA ALA A 292 -12.74 8.56 22.22
C ALA A 292 -13.83 9.66 22.24
N ASN A 293 -13.75 10.56 23.22
CA ASN A 293 -14.73 11.64 23.42
C ASN A 293 -14.34 12.95 22.72
N SER A 294 -13.29 12.96 21.91
CA SER A 294 -12.97 14.11 21.07
C SER A 294 -13.88 14.14 19.83
N THR A 295 -14.03 15.31 19.21
CA THR A 295 -14.73 15.46 17.91
C THR A 295 -14.18 14.52 16.84
N LEU A 296 -12.85 14.31 16.83
CA LEU A 296 -12.21 13.35 15.95
C LEU A 296 -12.56 11.90 16.34
N GLY A 297 -12.55 11.56 17.63
CA GLY A 297 -12.93 10.24 18.12
C GLY A 297 -14.36 9.88 17.73
N GLU A 298 -15.30 10.81 17.91
CA GLU A 298 -16.68 10.68 17.47
C GLU A 298 -16.79 10.46 15.94
N THR A 299 -16.03 11.23 15.15
CA THR A 299 -15.96 11.05 13.69
C THR A 299 -15.45 9.66 13.32
N LEU A 300 -14.43 9.16 14.03
CA LEU A 300 -13.88 7.82 13.83
C LEU A 300 -14.87 6.72 14.21
N PHE A 301 -15.61 6.85 15.32
CA PHE A 301 -16.68 5.90 15.68
C PHE A 301 -17.73 5.80 14.58
N ARG A 302 -18.25 6.94 14.11
CA ARG A 302 -19.24 6.97 13.02
C ARG A 302 -18.67 6.39 11.74
N LEU A 303 -17.42 6.70 11.40
CA LEU A 303 -16.77 6.19 10.20
C LEU A 303 -16.66 4.66 10.24
N LEU A 304 -16.24 4.07 11.37
CA LEU A 304 -16.14 2.62 11.53
C LEU A 304 -17.51 1.93 11.45
N LEU A 305 -18.51 2.47 12.15
CA LEU A 305 -19.88 1.94 12.14
C LEU A 305 -20.50 2.00 10.74
N ASN A 306 -20.40 3.13 10.06
CA ASN A 306 -20.95 3.31 8.70
C ASN A 306 -20.27 2.40 7.67
N ASN A 307 -19.06 1.90 7.95
CA ASN A 307 -18.36 0.94 7.10
C ASN A 307 -18.53 -0.52 7.56
N GLY A 308 -19.40 -0.79 8.54
CA GLY A 308 -19.76 -2.15 8.98
C GLY A 308 -18.73 -2.82 9.90
N CYS A 309 -17.93 -2.06 10.65
CA CYS A 309 -17.10 -2.63 11.71
C CYS A 309 -17.99 -3.05 12.88
N ASN A 310 -17.71 -4.22 13.48
CA ASN A 310 -18.52 -4.77 14.56
C ASN A 310 -18.14 -4.15 15.93
N PRO A 311 -19.07 -3.43 16.61
CA PRO A 311 -18.81 -2.80 17.91
C PRO A 311 -18.93 -3.77 19.10
N ASN A 312 -19.46 -4.98 18.88
CA ASN A 312 -19.76 -5.96 19.92
C ASN A 312 -18.70 -7.04 20.12
N LEU A 313 -17.57 -6.96 19.40
CA LEU A 313 -16.43 -7.84 19.64
C LEU A 313 -15.95 -7.74 21.08
N VAL A 314 -15.46 -8.84 21.63
CA VAL A 314 -14.85 -8.89 22.96
C VAL A 314 -13.34 -9.00 22.86
N ASP A 315 -12.65 -8.35 23.79
CA ASP A 315 -11.21 -8.43 23.94
C ASP A 315 -10.75 -9.70 24.69
N ALA A 316 -9.46 -9.77 25.03
CA ALA A 316 -8.91 -10.89 25.82
C ALA A 316 -9.51 -11.00 27.23
N ALA A 317 -10.02 -9.91 27.80
CA ALA A 317 -10.71 -9.90 29.09
C ALA A 317 -12.21 -10.23 28.96
N SER A 318 -12.68 -10.63 27.77
CA SER A 318 -14.09 -10.88 27.47
C SER A 318 -14.98 -9.65 27.68
N LYS A 319 -14.41 -8.44 27.58
CA LYS A 319 -15.13 -7.16 27.67
C LYS A 319 -15.34 -6.57 26.30
N ARG A 320 -16.44 -5.84 26.12
CA ARG A 320 -16.77 -5.09 24.90
C ARG A 320 -16.20 -3.68 24.97
N PRO A 321 -16.06 -2.96 23.85
CA PRO A 321 -15.62 -1.56 23.84
C PRO A 321 -16.50 -0.66 24.70
N ILE A 322 -17.81 -0.93 24.75
CA ILE A 322 -18.78 -0.16 25.55
C ILE A 322 -18.52 -0.27 27.06
N ASP A 323 -17.94 -1.39 27.52
CA ASP A 323 -17.65 -1.63 28.95
C ASP A 323 -16.48 -0.78 29.46
N TYR A 324 -15.72 -0.18 28.54
CA TYR A 324 -14.57 0.69 28.84
C TYR A 324 -14.92 2.19 28.81
N VAL A 325 -16.15 2.56 28.45
CA VAL A 325 -16.61 3.95 28.40
C VAL A 325 -17.69 4.21 29.45
N ARG A 326 -17.73 5.43 29.98
CA ARG A 326 -18.70 5.76 31.03
C ARG A 326 -20.06 6.11 30.39
N PRO A 327 -21.19 5.87 31.06
CA PRO A 327 -22.52 6.20 30.52
C PRO A 327 -22.72 7.67 30.12
N VAL A 328 -21.95 8.59 30.72
CA VAL A 328 -21.98 10.03 30.42
C VAL A 328 -21.17 10.40 29.17
N ASP A 329 -20.32 9.50 28.69
CA ASP A 329 -19.41 9.76 27.60
C ASP A 329 -20.13 9.64 26.24
N GLN A 330 -19.84 10.53 25.29
CA GLN A 330 -20.44 10.51 23.96
C GLN A 330 -20.18 9.17 23.23
N ALA A 331 -19.00 8.59 23.44
CA ALA A 331 -18.66 7.27 22.90
C ALA A 331 -19.62 6.16 23.38
N TYR A 332 -20.09 6.22 24.65
CA TYR A 332 -21.08 5.28 25.17
C TYR A 332 -22.42 5.44 24.45
N SER A 333 -22.88 6.67 24.25
CA SER A 333 -24.13 6.94 23.51
C SER A 333 -24.09 6.35 22.10
N ILE A 334 -22.98 6.55 21.38
CA ILE A 334 -22.79 6.03 20.02
C ILE A 334 -22.79 4.50 20.02
N LEU A 335 -21.99 3.85 20.88
CA LEU A 335 -21.89 2.39 20.93
C LEU A 335 -23.21 1.73 21.37
N ASN A 336 -23.90 2.30 22.36
CA ASN A 336 -25.19 1.82 22.82
C ASN A 336 -26.26 1.95 21.73
N SER A 337 -26.26 3.05 20.97
CA SER A 337 -27.17 3.23 19.85
C SER A 337 -26.92 2.20 18.75
N ALA A 338 -25.65 1.92 18.42
CA ALA A 338 -25.28 0.92 17.43
C ALA A 338 -25.71 -0.49 17.87
N GLN A 339 -25.52 -0.83 19.15
CA GLN A 339 -25.94 -2.12 19.69
C GLN A 339 -27.46 -2.30 19.61
N LYS A 340 -28.25 -1.28 19.95
CA LYS A 340 -29.72 -1.34 19.85
C LYS A 340 -30.20 -1.59 18.43
N VAL A 341 -29.59 -0.91 17.44
CA VAL A 341 -29.91 -1.10 16.03
C VAL A 341 -29.58 -2.52 15.57
N GLU A 342 -28.46 -3.08 16.04
CA GLU A 342 -28.11 -4.47 15.74
C GLU A 342 -29.11 -5.45 16.36
N ASP A 343 -29.47 -5.27 17.64
CA ASP A 343 -30.47 -6.10 18.32
C ASP A 343 -31.84 -6.04 17.61
N GLU A 344 -32.29 -4.87 17.16
CA GLU A 344 -33.52 -4.69 16.38
C GLU A 344 -33.46 -5.42 15.03
N ASN A 345 -32.34 -5.34 14.32
CA ASN A 345 -32.14 -6.03 13.04
C ASN A 345 -32.12 -7.56 13.22
N VAL A 346 -31.47 -8.05 14.28
CA VAL A 346 -31.50 -9.49 14.60
C VAL A 346 -32.93 -9.93 14.95
N ARG A 347 -33.69 -9.13 15.71
CA ARG A 347 -35.10 -9.42 15.99
C ARG A 347 -35.97 -9.43 14.73
N GLU A 348 -35.73 -8.55 13.77
CA GLU A 348 -36.43 -8.56 12.49
C GLU A 348 -36.14 -9.85 11.70
N LYS A 349 -34.88 -10.29 11.65
CA LYS A 349 -34.48 -11.57 11.04
C LYS A 349 -35.13 -12.76 11.74
N LEU A 350 -35.19 -12.75 13.07
CA LEU A 350 -35.88 -13.77 13.84
C LEU A 350 -37.37 -13.79 13.51
N GLN A 351 -38.01 -12.63 13.44
CA GLN A 351 -39.41 -12.55 13.06
C GLN A 351 -39.67 -13.14 11.67
N LYS A 352 -38.81 -12.84 10.68
CA LYS A 352 -38.87 -13.46 9.34
C LYS A 352 -38.73 -14.98 9.37
N LEU A 353 -37.70 -15.50 10.06
CA LEU A 353 -37.50 -16.95 10.20
C LEU A 353 -38.67 -17.65 10.89
N LYS A 354 -39.28 -16.99 11.89
CA LYS A 354 -40.47 -17.49 12.56
C LYS A 354 -41.67 -17.54 11.60
N ASP A 355 -41.88 -16.49 10.82
CA ASP A 355 -42.99 -16.40 9.87
C ASP A 355 -42.82 -17.39 8.69
N GLU A 356 -41.59 -17.55 8.19
CA GLU A 356 -41.21 -18.57 7.21
C GLU A 356 -41.48 -19.98 7.75
N GLY A 357 -41.05 -20.27 8.99
CA GLY A 357 -41.30 -21.55 9.65
C GLY A 357 -42.79 -21.83 9.84
N ASN A 358 -43.54 -20.84 10.32
CA ASN A 358 -45.00 -20.96 10.52
C ASN A 358 -45.75 -21.13 9.20
N LYS A 359 -45.31 -20.46 8.13
CA LYS A 359 -45.89 -20.61 6.79
C LYS A 359 -45.60 -22.01 6.24
N ALA A 360 -44.35 -22.45 6.28
CA ALA A 360 -43.94 -23.78 5.81
C ALA A 360 -44.68 -24.91 6.55
N HIS A 361 -44.86 -24.77 7.86
CA HIS A 361 -45.59 -25.76 8.66
C HIS A 361 -47.09 -25.81 8.27
N ARG A 362 -47.73 -24.65 8.06
CA ARG A 362 -49.13 -24.59 7.58
C ARG A 362 -49.31 -25.19 6.19
N GLU A 363 -48.31 -25.07 5.33
CA GLU A 363 -48.27 -25.68 4.00
C GLU A 363 -47.92 -27.18 4.03
N GLY A 364 -47.72 -27.78 5.23
CA GLY A 364 -47.36 -29.18 5.40
C GLY A 364 -45.88 -29.49 5.14
N ASN A 365 -45.06 -28.49 4.81
CA ASN A 365 -43.62 -28.65 4.58
C ASN A 365 -42.84 -28.57 5.89
N ASN A 366 -42.95 -29.64 6.70
CA ASN A 366 -42.33 -29.72 8.01
C ASN A 366 -40.80 -29.68 7.98
N TYR A 367 -40.17 -30.14 6.88
CA TYR A 367 -38.72 -30.07 6.71
C TYR A 367 -38.23 -28.61 6.67
N LYS A 368 -38.81 -27.79 5.80
CA LYS A 368 -38.47 -26.35 5.70
C LYS A 368 -38.77 -25.60 7.00
N ALA A 369 -39.87 -25.94 7.67
CA ALA A 369 -40.21 -25.34 8.95
C ALA A 369 -39.15 -25.63 10.02
N ASN A 370 -38.70 -26.89 10.12
CA ASN A 370 -37.66 -27.29 11.06
C ASN A 370 -36.31 -26.61 10.78
N GLU A 371 -35.96 -26.43 9.51
CA GLU A 371 -34.75 -25.71 9.09
C GLU A 371 -34.81 -24.23 9.51
N ALA A 372 -35.93 -23.54 9.22
CA ALA A 372 -36.11 -22.13 9.57
C ALA A 372 -36.03 -21.90 11.10
N TYR A 373 -36.67 -22.75 11.90
CA TYR A 373 -36.57 -22.62 13.36
C TYR A 373 -35.18 -22.93 13.89
N THR A 374 -34.47 -23.90 13.30
CA THR A 374 -33.10 -24.22 13.68
C THR A 374 -32.15 -23.06 13.37
N LYS A 375 -32.29 -22.42 12.20
CA LYS A 375 -31.57 -21.18 11.86
C LYS A 375 -31.86 -20.06 12.86
N GLY A 376 -33.11 -19.92 13.30
CA GLY A 376 -33.50 -18.94 14.32
C GLY A 376 -32.83 -19.19 15.67
N LEU A 377 -32.79 -20.44 16.13
CA LEU A 377 -32.12 -20.82 17.39
C LEU A 377 -30.60 -20.59 17.34
N GLN A 378 -29.97 -20.91 16.20
CA GLN A 378 -28.55 -20.58 15.99
C GLN A 378 -28.31 -19.07 16.03
N LEU A 379 -29.19 -18.27 15.43
CA LEU A 379 -29.08 -16.82 15.44
C LEU A 379 -29.23 -16.24 16.85
N ILE A 380 -30.16 -16.75 17.66
CA ILE A 380 -30.32 -16.36 19.07
C ILE A 380 -29.07 -16.70 19.87
N GLN A 381 -28.54 -17.92 19.70
CA GLN A 381 -27.33 -18.38 20.39
C GLN A 381 -26.11 -17.53 20.04
N ASN A 382 -25.92 -17.22 18.74
CA ASN A 382 -24.76 -16.46 18.26
C ASN A 382 -24.77 -14.99 18.70
N ASN A 383 -25.95 -14.40 18.94
CA ASN A 383 -26.08 -12.98 19.33
C ASN A 383 -26.36 -12.78 20.82
N GLY A 384 -26.48 -13.85 21.61
CA GLY A 384 -26.73 -13.77 23.06
C GLY A 384 -28.08 -13.12 23.42
N LEU A 385 -29.10 -13.32 22.57
CA LEU A 385 -30.43 -12.72 22.76
C LEU A 385 -31.21 -13.34 23.94
N PRO A 386 -32.27 -12.65 24.44
CA PRO A 386 -32.97 -13.07 25.65
C PRO A 386 -33.54 -14.50 25.57
N PRO A 387 -33.54 -15.26 26.69
CA PRO A 387 -34.04 -16.64 26.76
C PRO A 387 -35.48 -16.81 26.24
N LYS A 388 -36.32 -15.77 26.38
CA LYS A 388 -37.71 -15.78 25.95
C LYS A 388 -37.88 -16.00 24.45
N GLU A 389 -37.00 -15.43 23.63
CA GLU A 389 -37.07 -15.62 22.17
C GLU A 389 -36.73 -17.07 21.80
N ALA A 390 -35.77 -17.69 22.49
CA ALA A 390 -35.43 -19.10 22.30
C ALA A 390 -36.60 -20.04 22.63
N ALA A 391 -37.34 -19.74 23.70
CA ALA A 391 -38.49 -20.54 24.11
C ALA A 391 -39.55 -20.63 23.00
N VAL A 392 -39.86 -19.51 22.33
CA VAL A 392 -40.84 -19.48 21.22
C VAL A 392 -40.41 -20.38 20.06
N PHE A 393 -39.15 -20.31 19.64
CA PHE A 393 -38.63 -21.13 18.54
C PHE A 393 -38.60 -22.62 18.89
N LEU A 394 -38.19 -22.98 20.11
CA LEU A 394 -38.19 -24.35 20.59
C LEU A 394 -39.62 -24.93 20.66
N SER A 395 -40.58 -24.13 21.13
CA SER A 395 -42.00 -24.52 21.15
C SER A 395 -42.53 -24.85 19.75
N ASN A 396 -42.23 -24.00 18.77
CA ASN A 396 -42.71 -24.20 17.41
C ASN A 396 -42.00 -25.36 16.71
N ARG A 397 -40.69 -25.54 16.96
CA ARG A 397 -39.93 -26.67 16.44
C ARG A 397 -40.42 -28.00 17.04
N SER A 398 -40.75 -28.02 18.33
CA SER A 398 -41.38 -29.17 18.99
C SER A 398 -42.69 -29.58 18.31
N ALA A 399 -43.57 -28.63 17.98
CA ALA A 399 -44.81 -28.92 17.24
C ALA A 399 -44.54 -29.54 15.86
N VAL A 400 -43.56 -29.01 15.11
CA VAL A 400 -43.15 -29.58 13.82
C VAL A 400 -42.58 -30.99 13.95
N GLN A 401 -41.76 -31.24 14.97
CA GLN A 401 -41.18 -32.57 15.22
C GLN A 401 -42.27 -33.59 15.59
N SER A 402 -43.26 -33.17 16.37
CA SER A 402 -44.44 -33.98 16.70
C SER A 402 -45.23 -34.33 15.44
N ALA A 403 -45.49 -33.36 14.57
CA ALA A 403 -46.14 -33.58 13.27
C ALA A 403 -45.35 -34.48 12.30
N CYS A 404 -44.04 -34.66 12.51
CA CYS A 404 -43.19 -35.59 11.76
C CYS A 404 -43.12 -36.99 12.40
N GLY A 405 -43.77 -37.23 13.54
CA GLY A 405 -43.65 -38.47 14.30
C GLY A 405 -42.34 -38.63 15.09
N ASN A 406 -41.53 -37.57 15.21
CA ASN A 406 -40.28 -37.57 15.98
C ASN A 406 -40.54 -37.21 17.45
N THR A 407 -41.36 -38.01 18.14
CA THR A 407 -41.92 -37.67 19.46
C THR A 407 -40.86 -37.39 20.53
N LYS A 408 -39.71 -38.08 20.48
CA LYS A 408 -38.59 -37.85 21.41
C LYS A 408 -37.97 -36.46 21.24
N LYS A 409 -37.63 -36.07 20.00
CA LYS A 409 -37.07 -34.73 19.72
C LYS A 409 -38.06 -33.62 20.03
N ALA A 410 -39.36 -33.87 19.80
CA ALA A 410 -40.42 -32.94 20.14
C ALA A 410 -40.50 -32.71 21.66
N LEU A 411 -40.33 -33.76 22.47
CA LEU A 411 -40.28 -33.64 23.92
C LEU A 411 -39.03 -32.89 24.39
N ASP A 412 -37.85 -33.24 23.88
CA ASP A 412 -36.59 -32.57 24.22
C ASP A 412 -36.66 -31.05 23.96
N ASP A 413 -37.21 -30.64 22.81
CA ASP A 413 -37.41 -29.23 22.47
C ASP A 413 -38.44 -28.54 23.38
N ALA A 414 -39.50 -29.24 23.76
CA ALA A 414 -40.53 -28.70 24.65
C ALA A 414 -39.98 -28.48 26.06
N GLU A 415 -39.25 -29.44 26.61
CA GLU A 415 -38.59 -29.32 27.92
C GLU A 415 -37.57 -28.18 27.94
N LEU A 416 -36.74 -28.08 26.89
CA LEU A 416 -35.78 -27.00 26.76
C LEU A 416 -36.47 -25.64 26.66
N SER A 417 -37.64 -25.57 26.02
CA SER A 417 -38.41 -24.33 25.94
C SER A 417 -38.92 -23.86 27.31
N VAL A 418 -39.47 -24.75 28.15
CA VAL A 418 -39.88 -24.42 29.53
C VAL A 418 -38.68 -23.94 30.34
N LEU A 419 -37.54 -24.60 30.19
CA LEU A 419 -36.32 -24.20 30.89
C LEU A 419 -35.88 -22.78 30.51
N LYS A 420 -36.13 -22.36 29.27
CA LYS A 420 -35.78 -21.02 28.77
C LYS A 420 -36.80 -19.95 29.18
N ASP A 421 -38.09 -20.27 29.17
CA ASP A 421 -39.16 -19.39 29.66
C ASP A 421 -40.27 -20.20 30.34
N PRO A 422 -40.24 -20.32 31.69
CA PRO A 422 -41.26 -21.03 32.45
C PRO A 422 -42.67 -20.42 32.34
N THR A 423 -42.79 -19.17 31.88
CA THR A 423 -44.08 -18.48 31.72
C THR A 423 -44.74 -18.74 30.36
N TRP A 424 -44.07 -19.47 29.47
CA TRP A 424 -44.57 -19.74 28.13
C TRP A 424 -45.57 -20.92 28.09
N HIS A 425 -46.83 -20.65 28.44
CA HIS A 425 -47.89 -21.66 28.59
C HIS A 425 -48.25 -22.45 27.31
N LYS A 426 -47.84 -21.99 26.12
CA LYS A 426 -48.06 -22.78 24.89
C LYS A 426 -47.27 -24.09 24.88
N VAL A 427 -46.14 -24.14 25.59
CA VAL A 427 -45.31 -25.35 25.65
C VAL A 427 -45.87 -26.41 26.58
N THR A 428 -46.54 -26.03 27.66
CA THR A 428 -47.19 -27.01 28.55
C THR A 428 -48.21 -27.88 27.81
N TYR A 429 -48.91 -27.33 26.81
CA TYR A 429 -49.79 -28.10 25.94
C TYR A 429 -49.01 -29.05 25.01
N ALA A 430 -47.86 -28.62 24.48
CA ALA A 430 -47.00 -29.46 23.65
C ALA A 430 -46.39 -30.64 24.44
N ILE A 431 -45.94 -30.40 25.68
CA ILE A 431 -45.43 -31.46 26.57
C ILE A 431 -46.53 -32.48 26.87
N LEU A 432 -47.71 -32.02 27.30
CA LEU A 432 -48.84 -32.91 27.58
C LEU A 432 -49.19 -33.75 26.36
N THR A 433 -49.31 -33.13 25.18
CA THR A 433 -49.65 -33.84 23.93
C THR A 433 -48.61 -34.91 23.57
N ASN A 434 -47.32 -34.58 23.66
CA ASN A 434 -46.24 -35.54 23.36
C ASN A 434 -46.16 -36.67 24.40
N MET A 435 -46.34 -36.39 25.69
CA MET A 435 -46.36 -37.42 26.74
C MET A 435 -47.57 -38.36 26.60
N TYR A 436 -48.76 -37.83 26.30
CA TYR A 436 -49.94 -38.65 26.01
C TYR A 436 -49.71 -39.57 24.81
N PHE A 437 -49.07 -39.07 23.75
CA PHE A 437 -48.76 -39.88 22.56
C PHE A 437 -47.75 -40.99 22.85
N ILE A 438 -46.72 -40.71 23.65
CA ILE A 438 -45.74 -41.71 24.10
C ILE A 438 -46.41 -42.78 24.97
N LEU A 439 -47.26 -42.37 25.93
CA LEU A 439 -48.00 -43.30 26.78
C LEU A 439 -48.98 -44.17 25.98
N PHE A 440 -49.61 -43.62 24.95
CA PHE A 440 -50.50 -44.36 24.05
C PHE A 440 -49.75 -45.37 23.17
N LEU A 441 -48.50 -45.09 22.77
CA LEU A 441 -47.66 -46.01 22.00
C LEU A 441 -46.99 -47.10 22.85
N ILE A 442 -46.90 -46.91 24.17
CA ILE A 442 -46.28 -47.86 25.12
C ILE A 442 -47.35 -48.71 25.84
N SER A 443 -48.63 -48.33 25.75
CA SER A 443 -49.73 -49.15 26.27
C SER A 443 -50.02 -50.28 25.27
N PRO A 444 -49.96 -51.56 25.69
CA PRO A 444 -50.08 -52.73 24.80
C PRO A 444 -51.45 -52.89 24.14
#